data_AF-A0AAD8HZL9-F1
#
_entry.id   AF-A0AAD8HZL9-F1
#
_cell.length_a   1.000
_cell.length_b   1.000
_cell.length_c   1.000
_cell.angle_alpha   90.00
_cell.angle_beta   90.00
_cell.angle_gamma   90.00
#
_symmetry.space_group_name_H-M   'P 1'
#
loop_
_entity.id
_entity.type
_entity.pdbx_description
1 polymer ?
#
loop_
_entity_poly.entity_id
_entity_poly.type
_entity_poly.pdbx_seq_one_letter_code
_entity_poly.pdbx_strand_id
1 'polypeptide(L)'
;MGRNPVVIITDQCAAMKVAVPASFSAKNGLIASKHRLCMWHIIQKFPVKLGNPLCKETDFMEKMKNYIWSSNLEIHEFEEGWETIIKEFKLEGNKWLSDMYAIRSSWIPTYFRDEPMFGLLRTTSRSESENFFFGQFHKQ
;
A
#
# COMPACT_ATOMS: atom_id res chain seq x y z
N MET A 1 -17.23 -25.68 -7.80
CA MET A 1 -17.78 -24.71 -6.83
C MET A 1 -16.88 -23.48 -6.83
N GLY A 2 -17.44 -22.29 -7.07
CA GLY A 2 -16.67 -21.05 -7.07
C GLY A 2 -16.26 -20.65 -5.65
N ARG A 3 -15.10 -20.01 -5.51
CA ARG A 3 -14.65 -19.36 -4.27
C ARG A 3 -14.22 -17.94 -4.61
N ASN A 4 -14.53 -16.99 -3.72
CA ASN A 4 -13.95 -15.66 -3.83
C ASN A 4 -12.43 -15.73 -3.61
N PRO A 5 -11.66 -14.85 -4.25
CA PRO A 5 -10.27 -14.63 -3.88
C PRO A 5 -10.16 -14.28 -2.40
N VAL A 6 -9.14 -14.77 -1.70
CA VAL A 6 -8.95 -14.48 -0.27
C VAL A 6 -8.61 -12.99 -0.06
N VAL A 7 -7.70 -12.48 -0.89
CA VAL A 7 -7.24 -11.08 -0.86
C VAL A 7 -7.28 -10.51 -2.27
N ILE A 8 -7.75 -9.28 -2.39
CA ILE A 8 -7.73 -8.49 -3.63
C ILE A 8 -6.91 -7.23 -3.36
N ILE A 9 -5.89 -7.02 -4.19
CA ILE A 9 -4.99 -5.87 -4.10
C ILE A 9 -5.28 -4.96 -5.30
N THR A 10 -5.58 -3.69 -5.05
CA THR A 10 -5.76 -2.71 -6.13
C THR A 10 -4.93 -1.47 -5.86
N ASP A 11 -4.86 -0.57 -6.84
CA ASP A 11 -4.46 0.81 -6.57
C ASP A 11 -5.49 1.55 -5.69
N GLN A 12 -5.18 2.82 -5.40
CA GLN A 12 -6.12 3.73 -4.74
C GLN A 12 -7.16 4.25 -5.74
N CYS A 13 -8.12 3.39 -6.09
CA CYS A 13 -9.24 3.72 -6.97
C CYS A 13 -10.56 3.73 -6.20
N ALA A 14 -11.28 4.85 -6.25
CA ALA A 14 -12.58 5.00 -5.60
C ALA A 14 -13.61 4.00 -6.12
N ALA A 15 -13.58 3.70 -7.42
CA ALA A 15 -14.45 2.68 -8.00
C ALA A 15 -14.14 1.28 -7.45
N MET A 16 -12.87 0.91 -7.33
CA MET A 16 -12.47 -0.40 -6.78
C MET A 16 -12.82 -0.54 -5.29
N LYS A 17 -12.74 0.54 -4.52
CA LYS A 17 -13.18 0.58 -3.12
C LYS A 17 -14.67 0.22 -2.95
N VAL A 18 -15.50 0.50 -3.95
CA VAL A 18 -16.94 0.16 -3.95
C VAL A 18 -17.19 -1.19 -4.64
N ALA A 19 -16.55 -1.43 -5.78
CA ALA A 19 -16.79 -2.59 -6.62
C ALA A 19 -16.30 -3.89 -5.95
N VAL A 20 -15.14 -3.88 -5.28
CA VAL A 20 -14.59 -5.10 -4.66
C VAL A 20 -15.51 -5.65 -3.57
N PRO A 21 -15.98 -4.86 -2.58
CA PRO A 21 -16.95 -5.35 -1.60
C PRO A 21 -18.29 -5.76 -2.20
N ALA A 22 -18.75 -5.09 -3.26
CA ALA A 22 -20.02 -5.41 -3.90
C ALA A 22 -19.96 -6.77 -4.64
N SER A 23 -18.91 -6.96 -5.45
CA SER A 23 -18.72 -8.14 -6.30
C SER A 23 -18.25 -9.37 -5.53
N PHE A 24 -17.42 -9.18 -4.50
CA PHE A 24 -16.84 -10.27 -3.70
C PHE A 24 -17.34 -10.25 -2.25
N SER A 25 -18.65 -10.00 -2.10
CA SER A 25 -19.34 -10.05 -0.81
C SER A 25 -19.54 -11.49 -0.32
N ALA A 26 -19.90 -11.65 0.96
CA ALA A 26 -20.19 -12.93 1.58
C ALA A 26 -21.54 -13.56 1.13
N LYS A 27 -21.99 -13.27 -0.09
CA LYS A 27 -23.27 -13.78 -0.62
C LYS A 27 -23.13 -15.26 -0.98
N ASN A 28 -24.26 -15.98 -0.94
CA ASN A 28 -24.37 -17.38 -1.36
C ASN A 28 -23.42 -18.35 -0.62
N GLY A 29 -23.12 -18.08 0.66
CA GLY A 29 -22.25 -18.93 1.49
C GLY A 29 -20.76 -18.80 1.18
N LEU A 30 -20.35 -17.80 0.39
CA LEU A 30 -18.95 -17.50 0.13
C LEU A 30 -18.36 -16.62 1.25
N ILE A 31 -17.04 -16.73 1.47
CA ILE A 31 -16.31 -15.82 2.35
C ILE A 31 -16.01 -14.53 1.56
N ALA A 32 -16.21 -13.36 2.18
CA ALA A 32 -15.93 -12.08 1.53
C ALA A 32 -14.42 -11.90 1.27
N SER A 33 -14.06 -11.34 0.11
CA SER A 33 -12.67 -10.99 -0.17
C SER A 33 -12.21 -9.82 0.69
N LYS A 34 -10.96 -9.86 1.13
CA LYS A 34 -10.33 -8.73 1.83
C LYS A 34 -9.68 -7.80 0.82
N HIS A 35 -10.05 -6.52 0.86
CA HIS A 35 -9.49 -5.50 -0.02
C HIS A 35 -8.27 -4.84 0.63
N ARG A 36 -7.18 -4.76 -0.13
CA ARG A 36 -5.91 -4.12 0.26
C ARG A 36 -5.44 -3.20 -0.86
N LEU A 37 -4.66 -2.19 -0.50
CA LEU A 37 -4.08 -1.25 -1.46
C LEU A 37 -2.64 -1.64 -1.77
N CYS A 38 -2.25 -1.44 -3.02
CA CYS A 38 -0.92 -1.71 -3.51
C CYS A 38 0.09 -0.71 -2.94
N MET A 39 1.01 -1.19 -2.09
CA MET A 39 2.08 -0.38 -1.50
C MET A 39 2.96 0.29 -2.55
N TRP A 40 3.30 -0.41 -3.63
CA TRP A 40 4.15 0.13 -4.69
C TRP A 40 3.54 1.39 -5.31
N HIS A 41 2.26 1.34 -5.69
CA HIS A 41 1.56 2.51 -6.23
C HIS A 41 1.45 3.66 -5.23
N ILE A 42 1.34 3.35 -3.94
CA ILE A 42 1.37 4.35 -2.88
C ILE A 42 2.75 5.01 -2.78
N ILE A 43 3.83 4.22 -2.81
CA ILE A 43 5.22 4.69 -2.76
C ILE A 43 5.55 5.58 -3.96
N GLN A 44 5.08 5.23 -5.16
CA GLN A 44 5.29 6.06 -6.37
C GLN A 44 4.67 7.46 -6.24
N LYS A 45 3.68 7.66 -5.35
CA LYS A 45 3.06 8.97 -5.12
C LYS A 45 3.86 9.86 -4.17
N PHE A 46 4.81 9.33 -3.39
CA PHE A 46 5.57 10.14 -2.43
C PHE A 46 6.32 11.31 -3.11
N PRO A 47 7.13 11.10 -4.17
CA PRO A 47 7.82 12.21 -4.84
C PRO A 47 6.86 13.22 -5.47
N VAL A 48 5.69 12.77 -5.92
CA VAL A 48 4.64 13.62 -6.50
C VAL A 48 3.96 14.48 -5.42
N LYS A 49 3.81 13.95 -4.20
CA LYS A 49 3.06 14.59 -3.11
C LYS A 49 3.93 15.41 -2.15
N LEU A 50 5.20 15.03 -2.01
CA LEU A 50 6.14 15.66 -1.06
C LEU A 50 7.32 16.36 -1.76
N GLY A 51 7.46 16.17 -3.07
CA GLY A 51 8.52 16.77 -3.87
C GLY A 51 9.76 15.88 -4.00
N ASN A 52 10.42 16.00 -5.16
CA ASN A 52 11.65 15.27 -5.44
C ASN A 52 12.82 15.60 -4.49
N PRO A 53 13.06 16.86 -4.06
CA PRO A 53 14.18 17.16 -3.17
C PRO A 53 14.12 16.36 -1.87
N LEU A 54 12.96 16.36 -1.20
CA LEU A 54 12.77 15.54 0.00
C LEU A 54 12.90 14.04 -0.32
N CYS A 55 12.34 13.56 -1.43
CA CYS A 55 12.29 12.12 -1.69
C CYS A 55 13.55 11.52 -2.31
N LYS A 56 14.45 12.34 -2.89
CA LYS A 56 15.65 11.89 -3.63
C LYS A 56 16.95 12.44 -3.10
N GLU A 57 16.92 13.58 -2.42
CA GLU A 57 18.12 14.28 -1.95
C GLU A 57 18.31 14.13 -0.42
N THR A 58 17.38 13.48 0.27
CA THR A 58 17.50 13.09 1.68
C THR A 58 17.28 11.58 1.87
N ASP A 59 17.57 11.10 3.07
CA ASP A 59 17.34 9.72 3.51
C ASP A 59 15.86 9.43 3.87
N PHE A 60 14.95 10.40 3.70
CA PHE A 60 13.52 10.27 4.03
C PHE A 60 12.88 9.03 3.42
N MET A 61 13.04 8.82 2.11
CA MET A 61 12.41 7.68 1.43
C MET A 61 13.06 6.36 1.82
N GLU A 62 14.35 6.34 2.15
CA GLU A 62 15.03 5.14 2.64
C GLU A 62 14.47 4.73 4.00
N LYS A 63 14.44 5.66 4.96
CA LYS A 63 13.84 5.47 6.28
C LYS A 63 12.39 5.03 6.17
N MET A 64 11.58 5.74 5.39
CA MET A 64 10.15 5.46 5.27
C MET A 64 9.88 4.09 4.61
N LYS A 65 10.69 3.67 3.63
CA LYS A 65 10.60 2.34 3.03
C LYS A 65 10.90 1.23 4.03
N ASN A 66 11.81 1.44 4.97
CA ASN A 66 12.13 0.43 6.00
C ASN A 66 10.90 0.11 6.86
N TYR A 67 10.03 1.09 7.13
CA TYR A 67 8.77 0.86 7.85
C TYR A 67 7.65 0.33 6.95
N ILE A 68 7.51 0.83 5.72
CA ILE A 68 6.44 0.40 4.81
C ILE A 68 6.61 -1.05 4.35
N TRP A 69 7.84 -1.48 4.03
CA TRP A 69 8.10 -2.81 3.47
C TRP A 69 8.43 -3.87 4.52
N SER A 70 8.61 -3.49 5.78
CA SER A 70 8.94 -4.47 6.80
C SER A 70 7.76 -5.40 7.08
N SER A 71 8.05 -6.70 7.03
CA SER A 71 7.12 -7.75 7.39
C SER A 71 7.11 -8.08 8.88
N ASN A 72 8.16 -7.66 9.57
CA ASN A 72 8.49 -8.15 10.92
C ASN A 72 8.22 -7.10 11.99
N LEU A 73 7.90 -5.85 11.60
CA LEU A 73 7.54 -4.82 12.56
C LEU A 73 6.19 -5.15 13.20
N GLU A 74 6.13 -5.10 14.51
CA GLU A 74 4.89 -5.02 15.28
C GLU A 74 4.18 -3.69 15.01
N ILE A 75 2.87 -3.65 15.29
CA ILE A 75 2.05 -2.45 15.04
C ILE A 75 2.65 -1.24 15.76
N HIS A 76 3.04 -1.38 17.02
CA HIS A 76 3.61 -0.27 17.80
C HIS A 76 4.93 0.26 17.19
N GLU A 77 5.81 -0.63 16.72
CA GLU A 77 7.09 -0.22 16.09
C GLU A 77 6.85 0.55 14.79
N PHE A 78 5.83 0.17 14.02
CA PHE A 78 5.40 0.95 12.84
C PHE A 78 4.88 2.33 13.25
N GLU A 79 4.00 2.39 14.26
CA GLU A 79 3.37 3.65 14.71
C GLU A 79 4.42 4.65 15.21
N GLU A 80 5.34 4.19 16.06
CA GLU A 80 6.45 5.00 16.59
C GLU A 80 7.42 5.43 15.50
N GLY A 81 7.76 4.51 14.59
CA GLY A 81 8.65 4.79 13.45
C GLY A 81 8.07 5.82 12.49
N TRP A 82 6.78 5.67 12.16
CA TRP A 82 6.07 6.64 11.33
C TRP A 82 6.08 8.02 11.98
N GLU A 83 5.68 8.13 13.26
CA GLU A 83 5.66 9.40 13.98
C GLU A 83 7.06 10.05 14.05
N THR A 84 8.08 9.24 14.32
CA THR A 84 9.48 9.70 14.40
C THR A 84 9.93 10.33 13.08
N ILE A 85 9.70 9.66 11.94
CA ILE A 85 10.10 10.20 10.63
C ILE A 85 9.29 11.46 10.32
N ILE A 86 7.98 11.48 10.60
CA ILE A 86 7.15 12.66 10.33
C ILE A 86 7.68 13.89 11.10
N LYS A 87 8.07 13.72 12.36
CA LYS A 87 8.68 14.80 13.17
C LYS A 87 10.07 15.20 12.67
N GLU A 88 10.91 14.22 12.35
CA GLU A 88 12.27 14.46 11.87
C GLU A 88 12.30 15.36 10.63
N PHE A 89 11.39 15.12 9.68
CA PHE A 89 11.28 15.88 8.44
C PHE A 89 10.28 17.04 8.50
N LYS A 90 9.70 17.33 9.68
CA LYS A 90 8.74 18.44 9.92
C LYS A 90 7.50 18.37 9.02
N LEU A 91 6.92 17.17 8.90
CA LEU A 91 5.81 16.87 8.00
C LEU A 91 4.46 16.72 8.72
N GLU A 92 4.35 17.11 9.99
CA GLU A 92 3.15 16.94 10.83
C GLU A 92 1.90 17.60 10.21
N GLY A 93 2.08 18.70 9.49
CA GLY A 93 1.01 19.42 8.80
C GLY A 93 0.66 18.89 7.40
N ASN A 94 1.32 17.83 6.93
CA ASN A 94 1.10 17.32 5.57
C ASN A 94 -0.19 16.50 5.49
N LYS A 95 -1.24 17.10 4.92
CA LYS A 95 -2.56 16.46 4.75
C LYS A 95 -2.49 15.09 4.06
N TRP A 96 -1.65 14.95 3.04
CA TRP A 96 -1.57 13.68 2.31
C TRP A 96 -0.98 12.56 3.17
N LEU A 97 0.06 12.85 3.98
CA LEU A 97 0.59 11.87 4.93
C LEU A 97 -0.42 11.54 6.03
N SER A 98 -1.20 12.51 6.50
CA SER A 98 -2.31 12.26 7.42
C SER A 98 -3.36 11.34 6.81
N ASP A 99 -3.75 11.56 5.55
CA ASP A 99 -4.70 10.70 4.83
C ASP A 99 -4.13 9.28 4.65
N MET A 100 -2.84 9.16 4.30
CA MET A 100 -2.16 7.87 4.16
C MET A 100 -2.08 7.10 5.48
N TYR A 101 -1.82 7.81 6.58
CA TYR A 101 -1.81 7.27 7.92
C TYR A 101 -3.20 6.81 8.37
N ALA A 102 -4.26 7.55 8.04
CA ALA A 102 -5.64 7.19 8.36
C ALA A 102 -6.06 5.85 7.71
N ILE A 103 -5.50 5.52 6.55
CA ILE A 103 -5.80 4.27 5.83
C ILE A 103 -4.72 3.19 6.00
N ARG A 104 -3.75 3.36 6.91
CA ARG A 104 -2.57 2.48 7.09
C ARG A 104 -2.90 0.99 7.18
N SER A 105 -3.98 0.63 7.86
CA SER A 105 -4.43 -0.77 7.98
C SER A 105 -4.79 -1.44 6.65
N SER A 106 -5.02 -0.65 5.60
CA SER A 106 -5.38 -1.13 4.26
C SER A 106 -4.16 -1.40 3.37
N TRP A 107 -2.95 -0.97 3.76
CA TRP A 107 -1.76 -1.05 2.89
C TRP A 107 -0.44 -1.37 3.61
N ILE A 108 -0.37 -1.21 4.93
CA ILE A 108 0.84 -1.55 5.71
C ILE A 108 0.81 -3.03 6.11
N PRO A 109 1.84 -3.83 5.76
CA PRO A 109 1.87 -5.28 5.98
C PRO A 109 1.57 -5.69 7.41
N THR A 110 2.16 -5.02 8.39
CA THR A 110 2.03 -5.30 9.81
C THR A 110 0.57 -5.42 10.29
N TYR A 111 -0.39 -4.72 9.67
CA TYR A 111 -1.81 -4.75 10.07
C TYR A 111 -2.58 -5.97 9.56
N PHE A 112 -1.97 -6.81 8.75
CA PHE A 112 -2.62 -7.97 8.16
C PHE A 112 -1.67 -9.17 8.02
N ARG A 113 -0.73 -9.27 8.97
CA ARG A 113 0.23 -10.38 9.06
C ARG A 113 -0.44 -11.75 9.15
N ASP A 114 -1.63 -11.82 9.75
CA ASP A 114 -2.43 -13.04 9.90
C ASP A 114 -3.15 -13.48 8.61
N GLU A 115 -3.00 -12.75 7.50
CA GLU A 115 -3.65 -13.09 6.25
C GLU A 115 -2.93 -14.21 5.49
N PRO A 116 -3.66 -15.23 5.01
CA PRO A 116 -3.13 -16.13 3.99
C PRO A 116 -2.67 -15.28 2.80
N MET A 117 -1.44 -15.48 2.30
CA MET A 117 -0.81 -14.74 1.20
C MET A 117 -0.05 -13.45 1.59
N PHE A 118 0.20 -13.20 2.88
CA PHE A 118 1.04 -12.07 3.35
C PHE A 118 2.36 -11.90 2.58
N GLY A 119 3.07 -12.99 2.28
CA GLY A 119 4.33 -12.94 1.51
C GLY A 119 4.20 -12.51 0.04
N LEU A 120 3.00 -12.59 -0.56
CA LEU A 120 2.72 -12.18 -1.94
C LEU A 120 2.30 -10.71 -2.04
N LEU A 121 1.86 -10.10 -0.94
CA LEU A 121 1.65 -8.65 -0.85
C LEU A 121 2.98 -7.87 -0.99
N ARG A 122 4.10 -8.55 -0.73
CA ARG A 122 5.47 -8.04 -0.90
C ARG A 122 5.93 -7.98 -2.35
N THR A 123 5.43 -8.86 -3.23
CA THR A 123 5.98 -9.00 -4.58
C THR A 123 5.40 -7.92 -5.50
N THR A 124 6.23 -6.93 -5.81
CA THR A 124 6.03 -6.00 -6.93
C THR A 124 6.01 -6.71 -8.28
N SER A 125 6.47 -7.97 -8.37
CA SER A 125 6.69 -8.66 -9.64
C SER A 125 5.44 -8.81 -10.51
N ARG A 126 4.23 -8.94 -9.94
CA ARG A 126 3.00 -8.97 -10.73
C ARG A 126 2.63 -7.59 -11.27
N SER A 127 2.77 -6.53 -10.48
CA SER A 127 2.52 -5.17 -10.96
C SER A 127 3.63 -4.65 -11.87
N GLU A 128 4.88 -5.10 -11.69
CA GLU A 128 6.03 -4.69 -12.50
C GLU A 128 6.06 -5.40 -13.85
N SER A 129 5.69 -6.69 -13.94
CA SER A 129 5.58 -7.35 -15.24
C SER A 129 4.45 -6.74 -16.08
N GLU A 130 3.32 -6.41 -15.45
CA GLU A 130 2.21 -5.72 -16.11
C GLU A 130 2.60 -4.26 -16.46
N ASN A 131 3.17 -3.48 -15.54
CA ASN A 131 3.59 -2.09 -15.82
C ASN A 131 4.75 -2.01 -16.82
N PHE A 132 5.69 -2.95 -16.80
CA PHE A 132 6.77 -3.03 -17.79
C PHE A 132 6.20 -3.35 -19.18
N PHE A 133 5.28 -4.32 -19.25
CA PHE A 133 4.58 -4.67 -20.48
C PHE A 133 3.80 -3.47 -21.04
N PHE A 134 2.98 -2.79 -20.23
CA PHE A 134 2.20 -1.63 -20.68
C PHE A 134 3.06 -0.40 -20.99
N GLY A 135 4.14 -0.17 -20.24
CA GLY A 135 5.10 0.91 -20.48
C GLY A 135 5.87 0.76 -21.79
N GLN A 136 5.97 -0.46 -22.33
CA GLN A 136 6.56 -0.72 -23.65
C GLN A 136 5.68 -0.21 -24.80
N PHE A 137 4.36 -0.15 -24.63
CA PHE A 137 3.42 0.35 -25.65
C PHE A 137 3.23 1.86 -25.63
N HIS A 138 3.63 2.54 -24.56
CA HIS A 138 3.56 4.01 -24.42
C HIS A 138 4.82 4.74 -24.92
N LYS A 139 5.80 4.01 -25.44
CA LYS A 139 7.04 4.55 -26.04
C LYS A 139 7.06 4.50 -27.58
N GLN A 140 5.90 4.54 -28.23
CA GLN A 140 5.78 4.73 -29.68
C GLN A 140 5.38 6.17 -30.00
#